data_AF-E7C386-F1
#
_entry.id   AF-E7C386-F1
#
_cell.length_a   1.000
_cell.length_b   1.000
_cell.length_c   1.000
_cell.angle_alpha   90.00
_cell.angle_beta   90.00
_cell.angle_gamma   90.00
#
_symmetry.space_group_name_H-M   'P 1'
#
loop_
_entity.id
_entity.type
_entity.pdbx_description
1 polymer ?
#
loop_
_entity_poly.entity_id
_entity_poly.type
_entity_poly.pdbx_seq_one_letter_code
_entity_poly.pdbx_strand_id
1 'polypeptide(L)' 'MDVAVKVDLLKAANLPYPRFETEGPVTRHLDTKGYQASTGIGEDLMIAARDTVSDMIDWITGTTGMPAVDAYMLCSV' A
#
# COMPACT_ATOMS: atom_id res chain seq x y z
N MET A 1 -2.71 26.74 -5.26
CA MET A 1 -1.70 25.75 -4.88
C MET A 1 -1.12 25.27 -6.18
N ASP A 2 0.20 25.42 -6.35
CA ASP A 2 0.87 25.06 -7.60
C ASP A 2 1.77 23.86 -7.31
N VAL A 3 1.65 22.80 -8.11
CA VAL A 3 2.37 21.53 -7.92
C VAL A 3 2.99 21.11 -9.24
N ALA A 4 4.26 20.70 -9.20
CA ALA A 4 4.93 20.06 -10.33
C ALA A 4 4.87 18.54 -10.15
N VAL A 5 4.41 17.81 -11.19
CA VAL A 5 4.29 16.35 -11.18
C VAL A 5 4.96 15.74 -12.41
N LYS A 6 5.49 14.52 -12.24
CA LYS A 6 5.91 13.66 -13.35
C LYS A 6 4.88 12.54 -13.51
N VAL A 7 4.52 12.23 -14.75
CA VAL A 7 3.54 11.18 -15.08
C VAL A 7 4.23 10.11 -15.92
N ASP A 8 4.16 8.87 -15.47
CA ASP A 8 4.64 7.68 -16.16
C ASP A 8 3.48 6.67 -16.29
N LEU A 9 3.62 5.68 -17.20
CA LEU A 9 2.59 4.68 -17.46
C LEU A 9 3.05 3.27 -17.09
N LEU A 10 2.34 2.65 -16.14
CA LEU A 10 2.46 1.23 -15.81
C LEU A 10 1.39 0.44 -16.59
N LYS A 11 1.82 -0.33 -17.58
CA LYS A 11 0.91 -1.17 -18.39
C LYS A 11 0.37 -2.32 -17.55
N ALA A 12 -0.94 -2.58 -17.67
CA ALA A 12 -1.62 -3.70 -17.01
C ALA A 12 -1.41 -3.74 -15.48
N ALA A 13 -1.29 -2.58 -14.83
CA ALA A 13 -1.09 -2.51 -13.38
C ALA A 13 -2.29 -3.05 -12.59
N ASN A 14 -3.51 -3.01 -13.16
CA ASN A 14 -4.75 -3.58 -12.60
C ASN A 14 -4.96 -3.26 -11.11
N LEU A 15 -4.58 -2.06 -10.68
CA LEU A 15 -4.73 -1.64 -9.29
C LEU A 15 -6.21 -1.28 -9.04
N PRO A 16 -6.89 -1.93 -8.07
CA PRO A 16 -8.30 -1.64 -7.78
C PRO A 16 -8.49 -0.26 -7.15
N TYR A 17 -7.46 0.22 -6.43
CA TYR A 17 -7.44 1.50 -5.74
C TYR A 17 -6.07 2.18 -5.85
N PRO A 18 -5.99 3.51 -5.62
CA PRO A 18 -4.73 4.21 -5.55
C PRO A 18 -3.77 3.60 -4.51
N ARG A 19 -2.48 3.63 -4.83
CA ARG A 19 -1.39 3.27 -3.92
C ARG A 19 -0.38 4.40 -3.93
N PHE A 20 0.32 4.59 -2.82
CA PHE A 20 1.42 5.54 -2.78
C PHE A 20 2.62 4.94 -2.08
N GLU A 21 3.78 5.41 -2.51
CA GLU A 21 5.07 5.10 -1.93
C GLU A 21 5.78 6.40 -1.58
N THR A 22 6.48 6.44 -0.45
CA THR A 22 7.36 7.54 -0.10
C THR A 22 8.78 7.02 0.05
N GLU A 23 9.77 7.74 -0.46
CA GLU A 23 11.19 7.36 -0.34
C GLU A 23 11.80 7.68 1.04
N GLY A 24 10.97 8.13 2.00
CA GLY A 24 11.47 8.44 3.32
C GLY A 24 10.43 8.90 4.34
N PRO A 25 10.90 9.17 5.56
CA PRO A 25 10.10 9.47 6.73
C PRO A 25 9.14 10.65 6.63
N VAL A 26 8.06 10.59 7.42
CA VAL A 26 7.50 11.81 8.01
C VAL A 26 8.28 12.17 9.30
N THR A 27 8.95 11.19 9.96
CA THR A 27 9.75 11.36 11.18
C THR A 27 10.99 10.45 11.29
N ARG A 28 12.19 10.98 10.97
CA ARG A 28 13.50 10.32 10.71
C ARG A 28 14.01 9.12 11.55
N HIS A 29 13.37 8.75 12.65
CA HIS A 29 13.90 7.78 13.62
C HIS A 29 13.40 6.34 13.41
N LEU A 30 12.34 6.09 12.63
CA LEU A 30 11.73 4.75 12.50
C LEU A 30 11.48 4.27 11.06
N ASP A 31 11.42 5.19 10.12
CA ASP A 31 10.79 5.07 8.80
C ASP A 31 11.75 5.51 7.68
N THR A 32 13.06 5.36 7.90
CA THR A 32 14.11 5.78 6.94
C THR A 32 13.99 5.11 5.56
N LYS A 33 13.30 3.97 5.48
CA LYS A 33 13.00 3.27 4.22
C LYS A 33 11.69 3.72 3.56
N GLY A 34 10.95 4.63 4.18
CA GLY A 34 9.69 5.12 3.68
C GLY A 34 8.51 4.17 3.92
N TYR A 35 7.44 4.38 3.17
CA TYR A 35 6.17 3.65 3.33
C TYR A 35 5.64 3.14 2.01
N GLN A 36 5.12 1.92 2.02
CA GLN A 36 4.22 1.41 1.00
C GLN A 36 2.80 1.41 1.58
N ALA A 37 1.86 2.10 0.94
CA ALA A 37 0.48 2.17 1.38
C ALA A 37 -0.50 1.76 0.27
N SER A 38 -1.43 0.87 0.62
CA SER A 38 -2.67 0.63 -0.12
C SER A 38 -3.78 1.53 0.42
N THR A 39 -4.78 1.80 -0.40
CA THR A 39 -5.99 2.51 0.02
C THR A 39 -7.22 1.68 -0.34
N GLY A 40 -8.27 1.81 0.45
CA GLY A 40 -9.58 1.23 0.18
C GLY A 40 -10.60 2.35 0.13
N ILE A 41 -11.44 2.33 -0.90
CA ILE A 41 -12.41 3.38 -1.16
C ILE A 41 -13.79 2.73 -1.28
N GLY A 42 -14.70 3.14 -0.40
CA GLY A 42 -16.07 2.63 -0.36
C GLY A 42 -16.92 3.42 0.64
N GLU A 43 -18.25 3.22 0.57
CA GLU A 43 -19.20 3.87 1.47
C GLU A 43 -19.15 3.30 2.90
N ASP A 44 -18.74 2.04 3.04
CA ASP A 44 -18.55 1.37 4.33
C ASP A 44 -17.06 1.29 4.69
N LEU A 45 -16.72 1.87 5.84
CA LEU A 45 -15.34 1.93 6.32
C LEU A 45 -14.75 0.55 6.61
N MET A 46 -15.55 -0.37 7.16
CA MET A 46 -15.06 -1.70 7.53
C MET A 46 -14.77 -2.55 6.29
N ILE A 47 -15.61 -2.45 5.26
CA ILE A 47 -15.38 -3.10 3.96
C ILE A 47 -14.14 -2.50 3.32
N ALA A 48 -14.05 -1.17 3.21
CA ALA A 48 -12.88 -0.50 2.62
C ALA A 48 -11.58 -0.86 3.35
N ALA A 49 -11.59 -0.95 4.67
CA ALA A 49 -10.43 -1.37 5.46
C ALA A 49 -10.03 -2.84 5.19
N ARG A 50 -11.01 -3.75 5.09
CA ARG A 50 -10.76 -5.16 4.76
C ARG A 50 -10.16 -5.32 3.37
N ASP A 51 -10.68 -4.58 2.40
CA ASP A 51 -10.16 -4.60 1.03
C ASP A 51 -8.72 -4.06 1.01
N THR A 52 -8.46 -2.96 1.72
CA THR A 52 -7.11 -2.37 1.86
C THR A 52 -6.09 -3.37 2.41
N VAL A 53 -6.46 -4.11 3.46
CA VAL A 53 -5.60 -5.11 4.11
C VAL A 53 -5.38 -6.32 3.20
N SER A 54 -6.42 -6.80 2.52
CA SER A 54 -6.31 -7.90 1.56
C SER A 54 -5.34 -7.55 0.42
N ASP A 55 -5.46 -6.33 -0.12
CA ASP A 55 -4.55 -5.79 -1.13
C ASP A 55 -3.09 -5.71 -0.66
N MET A 56 -2.88 -5.36 0.61
CA MET A 56 -1.53 -5.31 1.21
C MET A 56 -0.94 -6.70 1.38
N ILE A 57 -1.76 -7.68 1.79
CA ILE A 57 -1.34 -9.09 1.90
C ILE A 57 -0.93 -9.63 0.54
N ASP A 58 -1.71 -9.36 -0.51
CA ASP A 58 -1.37 -9.76 -1.88
C ASP A 58 -0.08 -9.11 -2.36
N TRP A 59 0.13 -7.83 -2.06
CA TRP A 59 1.37 -7.12 -2.40
C TRP A 59 2.58 -7.71 -1.66
N ILE A 60 2.50 -7.93 -0.35
CA ILE A 60 3.58 -8.54 0.45
C ILE A 60 3.91 -9.92 -0.08
N THR A 61 2.88 -10.75 -0.30
CA THR A 61 3.03 -12.11 -0.80
C THR A 61 3.69 -12.11 -2.19
N GLY A 62 3.20 -11.29 -3.10
CA GLY A 62 3.70 -11.21 -4.47
C GLY A 62 5.11 -10.64 -4.60
N THR A 63 5.52 -9.74 -3.69
CA THR A 63 6.84 -9.10 -3.75
C THR A 63 7.92 -9.82 -2.95
N THR A 64 7.56 -10.50 -1.86
CA THR A 64 8.53 -11.13 -0.95
C THR A 64 8.49 -12.65 -0.95
N GLY A 65 7.42 -13.26 -1.49
CA GLY A 65 7.17 -14.70 -1.38
C GLY A 65 6.72 -15.14 0.02
N MET A 66 6.45 -14.21 0.93
CA MET A 66 5.91 -14.51 2.27
C MET A 66 4.55 -15.21 2.16
N PRO A 67 4.28 -16.28 2.91
CA PRO A 67 2.97 -16.91 2.95
C PRO A 67 1.88 -15.91 3.37
N ALA A 68 0.69 -16.01 2.76
CA ALA A 68 -0.42 -15.07 3.01
C ALA A 68 -0.81 -14.99 4.50
N VAL A 69 -0.69 -16.10 5.24
CA VAL A 69 -0.96 -16.12 6.69
C VAL A 69 0.07 -15.28 7.47
N ASP A 70 1.34 -15.33 7.10
CA ASP A 70 2.40 -14.56 7.76
C ASP A 70 2.26 -13.08 7.42
N ALA A 71 1.91 -12.76 6.17
CA ALA A 71 1.61 -11.40 5.73
C ALA A 71 0.38 -10.83 6.47
N TYR A 72 -0.68 -11.63 6.66
CA TYR A 72 -1.84 -11.23 7.46
C TYR A 72 -1.44 -10.93 8.91
N MET A 73 -0.61 -11.79 9.52
CA MET A 73 -0.11 -11.57 10.87
C MET A 73 0.72 -10.29 10.95
N LEU A 74 1.58 -10.02 9.95
CA LEU A 74 2.37 -8.78 9.86
C LEU A 74 1.49 -7.53 9.75
N CYS A 75 0.37 -7.60 9.03
CA CYS A 75 -0.58 -6.47 8.93
C CYS A 75 -1.40 -6.24 10.21
N SER A 76 -1.30 -7.12 11.22
CA SER A 76 -2.16 -7.12 12.41
C SER A 76 -1.41 -6.77 13.71
N VAL A 77 -0.14 -6.35 13.64
CA VAL A 77 0.70 -5.99 14.81
C VAL A 77 0.72 -4.50 15.12
#